data_AF-A0A372P0C0-F1
#
_entry.id   AF-A0A372P0C0-F1
#
_cell.length_a   1.000
_cell.length_b   1.000
_cell.length_c   1.000
_cell.angle_alpha   90.00
_cell.angle_beta   90.00
_cell.angle_gamma   90.00
#
_symmetry.space_group_name_H-M   'P 1'
#
loop_
_entity.id
_entity.type
_entity.pdbx_description
1 polymer ?
#
loop_
_entity_poly.entity_id
_entity_poly.type
_entity_poly.pdbx_seq_one_letter_code
_entity_poly.pdbx_strand_id
1 'polypeptide(L)'
;MKPTPQQTAELTNYLKKELKFRESFEEIYDHILSALEHKADDANFQDTVNAIIKEDFGGHNRLPEIEKRIATSIADDCRRKFRGFFVDQLKAPSIFYYLPIGAALYFILDALQLAPKAVQVVFVLIMFCPSFLALFRYFKGGYAFEDRSASARDKVFGFTTWLPLWLTGGLILWMPKLDVYFIAHAIWGSGSYVLPAILLTLAMMYNVAVYKLYSDEFKFAK
;
A
#
# COMPACT_ATOMS: atom_id res chain seq x y z
N MET A 1 9.11 22.85 -29.36
CA MET A 1 10.50 22.71 -28.86
C MET A 1 10.76 21.30 -28.39
N LYS A 2 11.71 20.60 -29.02
CA LYS A 2 12.19 19.29 -28.55
C LYS A 2 13.44 19.46 -27.67
N PRO A 3 13.43 19.05 -26.39
CA PRO A 3 14.57 19.27 -25.50
C PRO A 3 15.78 18.42 -25.91
N THR A 4 16.97 18.99 -25.73
CA THR A 4 18.24 18.26 -25.87
C THR A 4 18.44 17.30 -24.69
N PRO A 5 19.34 16.31 -24.80
CA PRO A 5 19.65 15.42 -23.66
C PRO A 5 20.14 16.18 -22.42
N GLN A 6 20.86 17.30 -22.60
CA GLN A 6 21.31 18.14 -21.50
C GLN A 6 20.15 18.86 -20.82
N GLN A 7 19.25 19.47 -21.60
CA GLN A 7 18.03 20.12 -21.09
C GLN A 7 17.11 19.14 -20.36
N THR A 8 17.03 17.91 -20.86
CA THR A 8 16.28 16.80 -20.25
C THR A 8 16.86 16.43 -18.88
N ALA A 9 18.19 16.33 -18.79
CA ALA A 9 18.89 16.07 -17.53
C ALA A 9 18.73 17.22 -16.53
N GLU A 10 18.79 18.47 -17.00
CA GLU A 10 18.56 19.66 -16.18
C GLU A 10 17.14 19.69 -15.60
N LEU A 11 16.12 19.47 -16.43
CA LEU A 11 14.73 19.38 -16.00
C LEU A 11 14.54 18.26 -14.98
N THR A 12 15.12 17.09 -15.25
CA THR A 12 15.08 15.94 -14.34
C THR A 12 15.68 16.29 -12.97
N ASN A 13 16.87 16.89 -12.96
CA ASN A 13 17.55 17.29 -11.73
C ASN A 13 16.81 18.39 -10.98
N TYR A 14 16.17 19.30 -11.71
CA TYR A 14 15.35 20.36 -11.14
C TYR A 14 14.13 19.77 -10.44
N LEU A 15 13.32 18.97 -11.14
CA LEU A 15 12.10 18.38 -10.58
C LEU A 15 12.39 17.40 -9.44
N LYS A 16 13.48 16.63 -9.50
CA LYS A 16 13.88 15.72 -8.40
C LYS A 16 14.27 16.43 -7.10
N LYS A 17 14.61 17.72 -7.14
CA LYS A 17 14.87 18.53 -5.94
C LYS A 17 13.56 18.98 -5.27
N GLU A 18 12.54 19.25 -6.08
CA GLU A 18 11.26 19.78 -5.61
C GLU A 18 10.23 18.69 -5.29
N LEU A 19 10.30 17.56 -6.00
CA LEU A 19 9.32 16.46 -5.93
C LEU A 19 9.96 15.23 -5.30
N LYS A 20 9.30 14.68 -4.29
CA LYS A 20 9.72 13.49 -3.54
C LYS A 20 9.21 12.19 -4.15
N PHE A 21 7.99 12.22 -4.68
CA PHE A 21 7.28 11.04 -5.18
C PHE A 21 7.48 10.84 -6.67
N ARG A 22 7.76 9.58 -7.05
CA ARG A 22 7.97 9.19 -8.45
C ARG A 22 6.78 9.54 -9.31
N GLU A 23 5.56 9.25 -8.84
CA GLU A 23 4.35 9.45 -9.63
C GLU A 23 4.12 10.94 -9.92
N SER A 24 4.34 11.81 -8.93
CA SER A 24 4.25 13.27 -9.13
C SER A 24 5.34 13.78 -10.07
N PHE A 25 6.56 13.24 -9.96
CA PHE A 25 7.65 13.55 -10.88
C PHE A 25 7.30 13.17 -12.31
N GLU A 26 6.87 11.93 -12.55
CA GLU A 26 6.50 11.41 -13.88
C GLU A 26 5.38 12.24 -14.50
N GLU A 27 4.32 12.54 -13.74
CA GLU A 27 3.17 13.33 -14.22
C GLU A 27 3.57 14.77 -14.60
N ILE A 28 4.30 15.46 -13.73
CA ILE A 28 4.71 16.85 -13.98
C ILE A 28 5.75 16.90 -15.10
N TYR A 29 6.68 15.96 -15.14
CA TYR A 29 7.71 15.87 -16.17
C TYR A 29 7.10 15.64 -17.56
N ASP A 30 6.20 14.65 -17.69
CA ASP A 30 5.54 14.33 -18.96
C ASP A 30 4.65 15.48 -19.45
N HIS A 31 3.96 16.16 -18.52
CA HIS A 31 3.19 17.36 -18.84
C HIS A 31 4.08 18.51 -19.35
N ILE A 32 5.23 18.75 -18.72
CA ILE A 32 6.18 19.78 -19.17
C ILE A 32 6.74 19.44 -20.55
N LEU A 33 7.11 18.17 -20.80
CA LEU A 33 7.58 17.74 -22.11
C LEU A 33 6.52 17.95 -23.19
N SER A 34 5.28 17.52 -22.91
CA SER A 34 4.14 17.71 -23.82
C SER A 34 3.87 19.19 -24.10
N ALA A 35 3.95 20.04 -23.08
CA ALA A 35 3.77 21.49 -23.23
C ALA A 35 4.90 22.13 -24.05
N LEU A 36 6.15 21.68 -23.88
CA LEU A 36 7.31 22.16 -24.65
C LEU A 36 7.20 21.85 -26.14
N GLU A 37 6.56 20.74 -26.53
CA GLU A 37 6.34 20.40 -27.94
C GLU A 37 5.53 21.47 -28.67
N HIS A 38 4.66 22.20 -27.97
CA HIS A 38 3.83 23.27 -28.51
C HIS A 38 4.47 24.67 -28.46
N LYS A 39 5.68 24.81 -27.92
CA LYS A 39 6.40 26.10 -27.84
C LYS A 39 7.38 26.26 -29.01
N ALA A 40 7.70 27.50 -29.36
CA ALA A 40 8.62 27.81 -30.45
C ALA A 40 10.06 27.31 -30.14
N ASP A 41 10.79 26.88 -31.16
CA ASP A 41 12.12 26.25 -31.00
C ASP A 41 13.24 27.24 -30.64
N ASP A 42 13.01 28.53 -30.85
CA ASP A 42 13.94 29.63 -30.57
C ASP A 42 13.82 30.20 -29.15
N ALA A 43 12.79 29.77 -28.40
CA ALA A 43 12.58 30.21 -27.03
C ALA A 43 13.66 29.66 -26.07
N ASN A 44 14.04 30.46 -25.08
CA ASN A 44 14.93 30.00 -24.01
C ASN A 44 14.24 28.86 -23.24
N PHE A 45 14.89 27.70 -23.18
CA PHE A 45 14.35 26.49 -22.54
C PHE A 45 13.96 26.72 -21.08
N GLN A 46 14.85 27.34 -20.29
CA GLN A 46 14.65 27.53 -18.86
C GLN A 46 13.50 28.52 -18.59
N ASP A 47 13.43 29.61 -19.36
CA ASP A 47 12.33 30.56 -19.25
C ASP A 47 10.99 29.93 -19.66
N THR A 48 11.01 29.09 -20.69
CA THR A 48 9.83 28.36 -21.15
C THR A 48 9.33 27.36 -20.11
N VAL A 49 10.23 26.58 -19.50
CA VAL A 49 9.89 25.65 -18.40
C VAL A 49 9.34 26.42 -17.20
N ASN A 50 9.98 27.52 -16.79
CA ASN A 50 9.50 28.35 -15.70
C ASN A 50 8.13 28.96 -16.00
N ALA A 51 7.88 29.38 -17.24
CA ALA A 51 6.58 29.87 -17.68
C ALA A 51 5.52 28.77 -17.60
N ILE A 52 5.80 27.57 -18.11
CA ILE A 52 4.89 26.41 -18.00
C ILE A 52 4.58 26.11 -16.53
N ILE A 53 5.59 26.05 -15.67
CA ILE A 53 5.37 25.78 -14.24
C ILE A 53 4.52 26.87 -13.57
N LYS A 54 4.74 28.13 -13.95
CA LYS A 54 3.96 29.26 -13.44
C LYS A 54 2.51 29.23 -13.94
N GLU A 55 2.30 28.95 -15.22
CA GLU A 55 0.99 28.95 -15.88
C GLU A 55 0.14 27.75 -15.46
N ASP A 56 0.70 26.54 -15.51
CA ASP A 56 -0.05 25.29 -15.35
C ASP A 56 -0.08 24.80 -13.91
N PHE A 57 1.01 25.00 -13.16
CA PHE A 57 1.14 24.54 -11.78
C PHE A 57 1.05 25.67 -10.75
N GLY A 58 0.92 26.93 -11.20
CA GLY A 58 0.81 28.10 -10.33
C GLY A 58 2.12 28.49 -9.63
N GLY A 59 3.25 28.05 -10.19
CA GLY A 59 4.61 28.40 -9.76
C GLY A 59 5.24 27.41 -8.77
N HIS A 60 6.54 27.57 -8.57
CA HIS A 60 7.39 26.65 -7.78
C HIS A 60 6.85 26.37 -6.37
N ASN A 61 6.33 27.41 -5.71
CA ASN A 61 5.79 27.31 -4.35
C ASN A 61 4.55 26.39 -4.23
N ARG A 62 3.88 26.08 -5.36
CA ARG A 62 2.68 25.22 -5.39
C ARG A 62 2.97 23.77 -5.76
N LEU A 63 4.18 23.46 -6.25
CA LEU A 63 4.58 22.09 -6.58
C LEU A 63 4.42 21.13 -5.38
N PRO A 64 4.79 21.49 -4.13
CA PRO A 64 4.56 20.61 -2.98
C PRO A 64 3.07 20.37 -2.68
N GLU A 65 2.21 21.35 -2.93
CA GLU A 65 0.76 21.20 -2.75
C GLU A 65 0.16 20.27 -3.80
N ILE A 66 0.60 20.39 -5.06
CA ILE A 66 0.20 19.50 -6.16
C ILE A 66 0.68 18.08 -5.88
N GLU A 67 1.94 17.91 -5.48
CA GLU A 67 2.48 16.61 -5.07
C GLU A 67 1.65 15.99 -3.95
N LYS A 68 1.30 16.76 -2.92
CA LYS A 68 0.44 16.27 -1.83
C LYS A 68 -0.93 15.83 -2.34
N ARG A 69 -1.53 16.56 -3.27
CA ARG A 69 -2.82 16.18 -3.88
C ARG A 69 -2.71 14.90 -4.70
N ILE A 70 -1.69 14.77 -5.55
CA ILE A 70 -1.42 13.57 -6.35
C ILE A 70 -1.22 12.37 -5.41
N ALA A 71 -0.33 12.50 -4.42
CA ALA A 71 -0.06 11.45 -3.45
C ALA A 71 -1.32 11.04 -2.65
N THR A 72 -2.18 12.00 -2.29
CA THR A 72 -3.45 11.73 -1.60
C THR A 72 -4.44 11.01 -2.52
N SER A 73 -4.58 11.46 -3.76
CA SER A 73 -5.44 10.82 -4.77
C SER A 73 -5.04 9.37 -5.02
N ILE A 74 -3.74 9.12 -5.21
CA ILE A 74 -3.17 7.78 -5.34
C ILE A 74 -3.46 6.95 -4.09
N ALA A 75 -3.27 7.53 -2.91
CA ALA A 75 -3.50 6.82 -1.66
C ALA A 75 -4.97 6.40 -1.49
N ASP A 76 -5.89 7.29 -1.85
CA ASP A 76 -7.33 7.03 -1.76
C ASP A 76 -7.78 5.99 -2.80
N ASP A 77 -7.20 6.01 -4.01
CA ASP A 77 -7.44 4.95 -4.99
C ASP A 77 -6.96 3.57 -4.50
N CYS A 78 -5.72 3.48 -3.99
CA CYS A 78 -5.19 2.23 -3.43
C CYS A 78 -6.04 1.72 -2.26
N ARG A 79 -6.46 2.61 -1.34
CA ARG A 79 -7.36 2.25 -0.22
C ARG A 79 -8.71 1.76 -0.71
N ARG A 80 -9.29 2.44 -1.71
CA ARG A 80 -10.57 2.06 -2.32
C ARG A 80 -10.47 0.69 -2.97
N LYS A 81 -9.42 0.42 -3.76
CA LYS A 81 -9.15 -0.90 -4.35
C LYS A 81 -9.01 -1.98 -3.29
N PHE A 82 -8.18 -1.74 -2.26
CA PHE A 82 -8.01 -2.69 -1.15
C PHE A 82 -9.34 -3.02 -0.47
N ARG A 83 -10.13 -2.01 -0.12
CA ARG A 83 -11.45 -2.19 0.48
C ARG A 83 -12.37 -2.96 -0.44
N GLY A 84 -12.36 -2.66 -1.74
CA GLY A 84 -13.08 -3.42 -2.76
C GLY A 84 -12.70 -4.90 -2.72
N PHE A 85 -11.41 -5.22 -2.83
CA PHE A 85 -10.92 -6.60 -2.80
C PHE A 85 -11.25 -7.36 -1.52
N PHE A 86 -11.26 -6.68 -0.37
CA PHE A 86 -11.64 -7.27 0.91
C PHE A 86 -13.16 -7.53 0.99
N VAL A 87 -13.96 -6.53 0.66
CA VAL A 87 -15.43 -6.63 0.66
C VAL A 87 -15.91 -7.67 -0.35
N ASP A 88 -15.22 -7.84 -1.47
CA ASP A 88 -15.55 -8.86 -2.46
C ASP A 88 -15.28 -10.29 -1.98
N GLN A 89 -14.48 -10.49 -0.92
CA GLN A 89 -14.36 -11.79 -0.25
C GLN A 89 -15.59 -12.12 0.60
N LEU A 90 -16.32 -11.10 1.07
CA LEU A 90 -17.54 -11.25 1.86
C LEU A 90 -18.80 -11.47 1.00
N LYS A 91 -18.69 -11.28 -0.32
CA LYS A 91 -19.79 -11.46 -1.26
C LYS A 91 -19.81 -12.89 -1.83
N ALA A 92 -20.96 -13.31 -2.35
CA ALA A 92 -21.05 -14.52 -3.15
C ALA A 92 -20.31 -14.34 -4.50
N PRO A 93 -19.62 -15.38 -5.02
CA PRO A 93 -19.50 -16.72 -4.44
C PRO A 93 -18.35 -16.87 -3.43
N SER A 94 -17.48 -15.85 -3.27
CA SER A 94 -16.27 -15.93 -2.45
C SER A 94 -16.54 -16.40 -1.02
N ILE A 95 -17.60 -15.90 -0.38
CA ILE A 95 -17.96 -16.26 1.00
C ILE A 95 -18.20 -17.77 1.17
N PHE A 96 -18.69 -18.46 0.14
CA PHE A 96 -18.93 -19.91 0.20
C PHE A 96 -17.63 -20.73 0.26
N TYR A 97 -16.48 -20.16 -0.11
CA TYR A 97 -15.18 -20.80 0.12
C TYR A 97 -14.66 -20.55 1.53
N TYR A 98 -14.95 -19.38 2.13
CA TYR A 98 -14.46 -19.04 3.46
C TYR A 98 -15.27 -19.67 4.60
N LEU A 99 -16.57 -19.94 4.39
CA LEU A 99 -17.39 -20.65 5.37
C LEU A 99 -16.84 -22.06 5.72
N PRO A 100 -16.58 -22.96 4.76
CA PRO A 100 -16.01 -24.27 5.08
C PRO A 100 -14.58 -24.17 5.62
N ILE A 101 -13.78 -23.17 5.19
CA ILE A 101 -12.46 -22.91 5.77
C ILE A 101 -12.60 -22.55 7.26
N GLY A 102 -13.52 -21.65 7.61
CA GLY A 102 -13.76 -21.28 9.00
C GLY A 102 -14.28 -22.44 9.85
N ALA A 103 -15.18 -23.26 9.31
CA ALA A 103 -15.65 -24.47 9.97
C ALA A 103 -14.51 -25.48 10.20
N ALA A 104 -13.67 -25.71 9.19
CA ALA A 104 -12.51 -26.58 9.32
C ALA A 104 -11.52 -26.07 10.36
N LEU A 105 -11.24 -24.76 10.38
CA LEU A 105 -10.39 -24.14 11.40
C LEU A 105 -10.95 -24.35 12.80
N TYR A 106 -12.26 -24.20 12.99
CA TYR A 106 -12.91 -24.50 14.27
C TYR A 106 -12.68 -25.94 14.71
N PHE A 107 -12.97 -26.93 13.86
CA PHE A 107 -12.78 -28.35 14.21
C PHE A 107 -11.32 -28.71 14.45
N ILE A 108 -10.38 -28.11 13.71
CA ILE A 108 -8.94 -28.31 13.94
C ILE A 108 -8.55 -27.77 15.32
N LEU A 109 -8.97 -26.55 15.65
CA LEU A 109 -8.66 -25.94 16.94
C LEU A 109 -9.26 -26.73 18.11
N ASP A 110 -10.50 -27.20 17.95
CA ASP A 110 -11.22 -28.02 18.93
C ASP A 110 -10.56 -29.39 19.14
N ALA A 111 -10.22 -30.09 18.04
CA ALA A 111 -9.58 -31.40 18.11
C ALA A 111 -8.16 -31.35 18.70
N LEU A 112 -7.39 -30.29 18.40
CA LEU A 112 -6.02 -30.13 18.90
C LEU A 112 -5.96 -29.54 20.32
N GLN A 113 -7.07 -28.97 20.81
CA GLN A 113 -7.16 -28.31 22.10
C GLN A 113 -5.97 -27.37 22.37
N LEU A 114 -5.63 -26.56 21.37
CA LEU A 114 -4.45 -25.71 21.46
C LEU A 114 -4.56 -24.74 22.63
N ALA A 115 -3.45 -24.59 23.37
CA ALA A 115 -3.35 -23.58 24.41
C ALA A 115 -3.61 -22.19 23.81
N PRO A 116 -4.27 -21.26 24.53
CA PRO A 116 -4.59 -19.92 24.04
C PRO A 116 -3.41 -19.19 23.39
N LYS A 117 -2.22 -19.32 24.00
CA LYS A 117 -0.96 -18.74 23.50
C LYS A 117 -0.55 -19.30 22.14
N ALA A 118 -0.77 -20.60 21.89
CA ALA A 118 -0.44 -21.21 20.61
C ALA A 118 -1.35 -20.68 19.49
N VAL A 119 -2.65 -20.53 19.76
CA VAL A 119 -3.61 -19.95 18.79
C VAL A 119 -3.24 -18.50 18.45
N GLN A 120 -2.86 -17.71 19.46
CA GLN A 120 -2.39 -16.34 19.26
C GLN A 120 -1.14 -16.28 18.37
N VAL A 121 -0.17 -17.18 18.59
CA VAL A 121 1.04 -17.26 17.76
C VAL A 121 0.68 -17.61 16.31
N VAL A 122 -0.20 -18.59 16.08
CA VAL A 122 -0.67 -18.94 14.73
C VAL A 122 -1.33 -17.74 14.04
N PHE A 123 -2.18 -17.01 14.77
CA PHE A 123 -2.82 -15.80 14.24
C PHE A 123 -1.80 -14.73 13.84
N VAL A 124 -0.78 -14.46 14.68
CA VAL A 124 0.30 -13.51 14.38
C VAL A 124 1.08 -13.96 13.14
N LEU A 125 1.40 -15.26 13.02
CA LEU A 125 2.12 -15.80 11.86
C LEU A 125 1.33 -15.60 10.56
N ILE A 126 0.02 -15.83 10.56
CA ILE A 126 -0.85 -15.59 9.40
C ILE A 126 -0.88 -14.10 9.06
N MET A 127 -0.99 -13.22 10.07
CA MET A 127 -0.98 -11.77 9.89
C MET A 127 0.38 -11.21 9.44
N PHE A 128 1.46 -11.99 9.57
CA PHE A 128 2.79 -11.64 9.09
C PHE A 128 2.99 -11.93 7.59
N CYS A 129 2.13 -12.78 6.98
CA CYS A 129 2.24 -13.14 5.56
C CYS A 129 2.29 -11.93 4.60
N PRO A 130 1.45 -10.88 4.75
CA PRO A 130 1.50 -9.70 3.88
C PRO A 130 2.83 -8.94 3.93
N SER A 131 3.55 -9.00 5.05
CA SER A 131 4.83 -8.32 5.19
C SER A 131 5.91 -8.91 4.28
N PHE A 132 5.83 -10.22 3.97
CA PHE A 132 6.69 -10.81 2.95
C PHE A 132 6.40 -10.26 1.54
N LEU A 133 5.14 -9.95 1.22
CA LEU A 133 4.80 -9.30 -0.05
C LEU A 133 5.38 -7.88 -0.13
N ALA A 134 5.39 -7.14 0.99
CA ALA A 134 6.04 -5.83 1.07
C ALA A 134 7.55 -5.95 0.83
N LEU A 135 8.23 -6.87 1.53
CA LEU A 135 9.66 -7.12 1.34
C LEU A 135 9.99 -7.52 -0.09
N PHE A 136 9.18 -8.42 -0.67
CA PHE A 136 9.35 -8.84 -2.07
C PHE A 136 9.12 -7.67 -3.04
N ARG A 137 8.13 -6.81 -2.77
CA ARG A 137 7.89 -5.59 -3.55
C ARG A 137 9.07 -4.63 -3.48
N TYR A 138 9.62 -4.37 -2.29
CA TYR A 138 10.80 -3.52 -2.13
C TYR A 138 12.03 -4.10 -2.85
N PHE A 139 12.25 -5.41 -2.73
CA PHE A 139 13.36 -6.10 -3.39
C PHE A 139 13.25 -6.01 -4.91
N LYS A 140 12.08 -6.38 -5.46
CA LYS A 140 11.83 -6.32 -6.90
C LYS A 140 11.78 -4.88 -7.42
N GLY A 141 11.18 -3.95 -6.67
CA GLY A 141 11.11 -2.54 -7.01
C GLY A 141 12.49 -1.90 -7.14
N GLY A 142 13.36 -2.15 -6.15
CA GLY A 142 14.72 -1.62 -6.15
C GLY A 142 15.66 -2.26 -7.19
N TYR A 143 15.44 -3.53 -7.55
CA TYR A 143 16.28 -4.22 -8.54
C TYR A 143 15.78 -4.07 -9.98
N ALA A 144 14.46 -4.01 -10.20
CA ALA A 144 13.89 -4.02 -11.56
C ALA A 144 13.73 -2.63 -12.18
N PHE A 145 13.57 -1.57 -11.38
CA PHE A 145 13.28 -0.24 -11.91
C PHE A 145 14.46 0.74 -11.84
N GLU A 146 15.58 0.38 -11.19
CA GLU A 146 16.76 1.21 -10.91
C GLU A 146 16.50 2.59 -10.27
N ASP A 147 15.24 3.01 -10.15
CA ASP A 147 14.80 4.25 -9.55
C ASP A 147 14.49 4.01 -8.06
N ARG A 148 15.27 4.68 -7.20
CA ARG A 148 15.14 4.64 -5.74
C ARG A 148 14.23 5.74 -5.20
N SER A 149 13.56 6.49 -6.07
CA SER A 149 12.58 7.51 -5.68
C SER A 149 11.43 6.89 -4.87
N ALA A 150 10.87 7.67 -3.94
CA ALA A 150 9.77 7.19 -3.12
C ALA A 150 8.51 7.06 -3.97
N SER A 151 7.76 5.97 -3.85
CA SER A 151 6.42 5.85 -4.45
C SER A 151 5.33 6.12 -3.43
N ALA A 152 4.34 6.93 -3.81
CA ALA A 152 3.16 7.16 -2.98
C ALA A 152 2.36 5.85 -2.80
N ARG A 153 2.30 5.03 -3.85
CA ARG A 153 1.67 3.69 -3.82
C ARG A 153 2.38 2.76 -2.84
N ASP A 154 3.71 2.74 -2.87
CA ASP A 154 4.50 1.88 -1.98
C ASP A 154 4.31 2.24 -0.50
N LYS A 155 4.10 3.52 -0.17
CA LYS A 155 3.77 3.91 1.20
C LYS A 155 2.42 3.36 1.65
N VAL A 156 1.40 3.43 0.81
CA VAL A 156 0.06 2.90 1.16
C VAL A 156 0.05 1.39 1.20
N PHE A 157 0.73 0.75 0.25
CA PHE A 157 0.92 -0.69 0.26
C PHE A 157 1.66 -1.14 1.52
N GLY A 158 2.76 -0.47 1.85
CA GLY A 158 3.51 -0.67 3.08
C GLY A 158 2.60 -0.52 4.31
N PHE A 159 1.92 0.61 4.46
CA PHE A 159 0.98 0.81 5.56
C PHE A 159 -0.05 -0.31 5.67
N THR A 160 -0.65 -0.72 4.54
CA THR A 160 -1.62 -1.82 4.51
C THR A 160 -0.96 -3.12 4.99
N THR A 161 0.18 -3.53 4.42
CA THR A 161 0.87 -4.76 4.84
C THR A 161 1.37 -4.77 6.29
N TRP A 162 1.71 -3.62 6.85
CA TRP A 162 2.20 -3.50 8.23
C TRP A 162 1.07 -3.29 9.26
N LEU A 163 -0.10 -2.79 8.84
CA LEU A 163 -1.23 -2.52 9.73
C LEU A 163 -1.63 -3.73 10.60
N PRO A 164 -1.73 -4.97 10.06
CA PRO A 164 -1.90 -6.18 10.85
C PRO A 164 -0.94 -6.30 12.03
N LEU A 165 0.35 -6.10 11.79
CA LEU A 165 1.40 -6.24 12.80
C LEU A 165 1.37 -5.11 13.82
N TRP A 166 0.99 -3.90 13.40
CA TRP A 166 0.79 -2.79 14.33
C TRP A 166 -0.40 -3.05 15.26
N LEU A 167 -1.50 -3.58 14.72
CA LEU A 167 -2.67 -3.94 15.52
C LEU A 167 -2.37 -5.09 16.47
N THR A 168 -1.75 -6.18 15.99
CA THR A 168 -1.45 -7.34 16.83
C THR A 168 -0.31 -7.08 17.81
N GLY A 169 0.77 -6.45 17.38
CA GLY A 169 1.90 -6.08 18.23
C GLY A 169 1.52 -5.03 19.26
N GLY A 170 0.72 -4.02 18.87
CA GLY A 170 0.10 -3.08 19.79
C GLY A 170 -0.76 -3.79 20.83
N LEU A 171 -1.65 -4.68 20.42
CA LEU A 171 -2.46 -5.46 21.37
C LEU A 171 -1.60 -6.27 22.34
N ILE A 172 -0.54 -6.94 21.87
CA ILE A 172 0.36 -7.74 22.72
C ILE A 172 1.12 -6.88 23.73
N LEU A 173 1.65 -5.72 23.31
CA LEU A 173 2.43 -4.85 24.19
C LEU A 173 1.56 -4.10 25.21
N TRP A 174 0.29 -3.87 24.88
CA TRP A 174 -0.66 -3.18 25.74
C TRP A 174 -1.46 -4.13 26.66
N MET A 175 -1.50 -5.43 26.33
CA MET A 175 -2.14 -6.50 27.10
C MET A 175 -1.76 -6.57 28.59
N PRO A 176 -0.50 -6.31 29.01
CA PRO A 176 -0.13 -6.35 30.44
C PRO A 176 -0.63 -5.15 31.24
N LYS A 177 -1.03 -4.04 30.59
CA LYS A 177 -1.32 -2.75 31.24
C LYS A 177 -2.80 -2.40 31.29
N LEU A 178 -3.55 -2.87 30.31
CA LEU A 178 -5.00 -2.82 30.31
C LEU A 178 -5.47 -4.17 30.91
N ASP A 179 -6.61 -4.24 31.60
CA ASP A 179 -7.25 -5.51 32.03
C ASP A 179 -7.68 -6.41 30.84
N VAL A 180 -6.96 -6.36 29.71
CA VAL A 180 -7.06 -7.22 28.54
C VAL A 180 -6.79 -8.66 28.89
N TYR A 181 -6.25 -8.98 30.07
CA TYR A 181 -6.26 -10.36 30.53
C TYR A 181 -7.67 -10.95 30.47
N PHE A 182 -8.70 -10.16 30.83
CA PHE A 182 -10.11 -10.54 30.71
C PHE A 182 -10.55 -10.73 29.26
N ILE A 183 -10.21 -9.80 28.36
CA ILE A 183 -10.56 -9.88 26.93
C ILE A 183 -9.81 -11.04 26.25
N ALA A 184 -8.55 -11.24 26.58
CA ALA A 184 -7.72 -12.33 26.09
C ALA A 184 -8.24 -13.68 26.58
N HIS A 185 -8.67 -13.77 27.85
CA HIS A 185 -9.36 -14.97 28.34
C HIS A 185 -10.72 -15.15 27.67
N ALA A 186 -11.48 -14.08 27.42
CA ALA A 186 -12.78 -14.17 26.75
C ALA A 186 -12.65 -14.61 25.28
N ILE A 187 -11.62 -14.16 24.57
CA ILE A 187 -11.42 -14.50 23.16
C ILE A 187 -10.68 -15.83 23.00
N TRP A 188 -9.63 -16.06 23.78
CA TRP A 188 -8.73 -17.19 23.61
C TRP A 188 -8.91 -18.31 24.65
N GLY A 189 -9.59 -18.05 25.76
CA GLY A 189 -9.79 -18.97 26.88
C GLY A 189 -11.25 -19.32 27.18
N SER A 190 -12.21 -18.90 26.37
CA SER A 190 -13.65 -19.10 26.62
C SER A 190 -14.16 -20.53 26.39
N GLY A 191 -13.26 -21.51 26.20
CA GLY A 191 -13.61 -22.89 25.86
C GLY A 191 -14.26 -23.06 24.48
N SER A 192 -14.53 -21.96 23.77
CA SER A 192 -15.12 -21.95 22.43
C SER A 192 -14.10 -21.43 21.41
N TYR A 193 -13.71 -22.30 20.47
CA TYR A 193 -12.80 -21.93 19.38
C TYR A 193 -13.47 -21.17 18.22
N VAL A 194 -14.75 -20.80 18.36
CA VAL A 194 -15.53 -20.12 17.30
C VAL A 194 -14.94 -18.76 16.95
N LEU A 195 -14.69 -17.91 17.95
CA LEU A 195 -14.15 -16.57 17.70
C LEU A 195 -12.72 -16.61 17.12
N PRO A 196 -11.79 -17.43 17.64
CA PRO A 196 -10.50 -17.67 16.98
C PRO A 196 -10.62 -18.10 15.51
N ALA A 197 -11.52 -19.05 15.20
CA ALA A 197 -11.73 -19.51 13.83
C ALA A 197 -12.23 -18.39 12.91
N ILE A 198 -13.15 -17.54 13.38
CA ILE A 198 -13.63 -16.36 12.64
C ILE A 198 -12.47 -15.39 12.38
N LEU A 199 -11.67 -15.07 13.41
CA LEU A 199 -10.54 -14.14 13.29
C LEU A 199 -9.48 -14.65 12.31
N LEU A 200 -9.14 -15.94 12.38
CA LEU A 200 -8.21 -16.57 11.45
C LEU A 200 -8.74 -16.54 10.01
N THR A 201 -10.03 -16.80 9.81
CA THR A 201 -10.68 -16.71 8.49
C THR A 201 -10.61 -15.29 7.94
N LEU A 202 -10.91 -14.28 8.76
CA LEU A 202 -10.79 -12.87 8.38
C LEU A 202 -9.34 -12.48 8.05
N ALA A 203 -8.35 -13.00 8.79
CA ALA A 203 -6.94 -12.80 8.49
C ALA A 203 -6.54 -13.40 7.14
N MET A 204 -7.06 -14.60 6.80
CA MET A 204 -6.86 -15.19 5.47
C MET A 204 -7.50 -14.34 4.36
N MET A 205 -8.72 -13.85 4.56
CA MET A 205 -9.39 -12.94 3.62
C MET A 205 -8.61 -11.64 3.42
N TYR A 206 -8.09 -11.09 4.52
CA TYR A 206 -7.21 -9.92 4.49
C TYR A 206 -5.97 -10.17 3.64
N ASN A 207 -5.27 -11.30 3.86
CA ASN A 207 -4.09 -11.68 3.09
C ASN A 207 -4.38 -11.80 1.60
N VAL A 208 -5.52 -12.41 1.23
CA VAL A 208 -5.96 -12.50 -0.17
C VAL A 208 -6.26 -11.12 -0.75
N ALA A 209 -6.88 -10.21 0.01
CA ALA A 209 -7.14 -8.85 -0.44
C ALA A 209 -5.84 -8.07 -0.69
N VAL A 210 -4.84 -8.20 0.20
CA VAL A 210 -3.51 -7.59 0.01
C VAL A 210 -2.80 -8.19 -1.19
N TYR A 211 -2.89 -9.51 -1.40
CA TYR A 211 -2.31 -10.15 -2.58
C TYR A 211 -2.97 -9.68 -3.87
N LYS A 212 -4.30 -9.52 -3.90
CA LYS A 212 -5.01 -8.95 -5.06
C LYS A 212 -4.56 -7.52 -5.34
N LEU A 213 -4.43 -6.69 -4.31
CA LEU A 213 -3.88 -5.33 -4.43
C LEU A 213 -2.46 -5.35 -5.01
N TYR A 214 -1.59 -6.22 -4.48
CA TYR A 214 -0.24 -6.41 -5.00
C TYR A 214 -0.27 -6.79 -6.49
N SER A 215 -1.08 -7.79 -6.86
CA SER A 215 -1.15 -8.29 -8.24
C SER A 215 -1.68 -7.23 -9.21
N ASP A 216 -2.72 -6.48 -8.82
CA ASP A 216 -3.28 -5.37 -9.60
C ASP A 216 -2.22 -4.31 -9.89
N GLU A 217 -1.53 -3.84 -8.86
CA GLU A 217 -0.48 -2.82 -9.01
C GLU A 217 0.72 -3.28 -9.84
N PHE A 218 1.04 -4.58 -9.86
CA PHE A 218 2.10 -5.12 -10.71
C PHE A 218 1.67 -5.31 -12.18
N LYS A 219 0.37 -5.42 -12.48
CA LYS A 219 -0.11 -5.47 -13.87
C LYS A 219 0.00 -4.11 -14.55
N PHE A 220 -0.17 -3.02 -13.80
CA PHE A 220 -0.01 -1.64 -14.29
C PHE A 220 1.46 -1.22 -14.49
N ALA A 221 2.43 -2.04 -14.05
CA ALA A 221 3.86 -1.75 -14.17
C ALA A 221 4.55 -2.51 -15.33
N LYS A 222 3.77 -3.08 -16.26
CA LYS A 222 4.24 -3.66 -17.53
C LYS A 222 3.76 -2.81 -18.68
#